data_AF-A0AAJ1NCQ9-F1
#
_entry.id   AF-A0AAJ1NCQ9-F1
#
_cell.length_a   1.000
_cell.length_b   1.000
_cell.length_c   1.000
_cell.angle_alpha   90.00
_cell.angle_beta   90.00
_cell.angle_gamma   90.00
#
_symmetry.space_group_name_H-M   'P 1'
#
loop_
_entity.id
_entity.type
_entity.pdbx_description
1 polymer ?
#
loop_
_entity_poly.entity_id
_entity_poly.type
_entity_poly.pdbx_seq_one_letter_code
_entity_poly.pdbx_strand_id
1 'polypeptide(L)'
;MYRFFGFSCLMFLASIFSFFILRGPNANLTLIISILGILSLLGIIFAIASKNWLFGIVGTALNGIILVVAYFLLLAKGIGG
;
A
#
# COMPACT_ATOMS: atom_id res chain seq x y z
N MET A 1 -2.68 18.09 -13.47
CA MET A 1 -1.68 17.84 -12.40
C MET A 1 -2.24 16.99 -11.24
N TYR A 2 -3.48 17.21 -10.78
CA TYR A 2 -4.07 16.48 -9.64
C TYR A 2 -4.46 15.01 -9.90
N ARG A 3 -4.59 14.58 -11.16
CA ARG A 3 -5.07 13.24 -11.53
C ARG A 3 -4.18 12.12 -10.98
N PHE A 4 -2.86 12.24 -11.09
CA PHE A 4 -1.92 11.22 -10.59
C PHE A 4 -1.89 11.14 -9.06
N PHE A 5 -1.99 12.28 -8.38
CA PHE A 5 -2.15 12.29 -6.93
C PHE A 5 -3.47 11.63 -6.49
N GLY A 6 -4.56 11.87 -7.23
CA GLY A 6 -5.84 11.19 -7.02
C GLY A 6 -5.72 9.67 -7.12
N PHE A 7 -4.99 9.16 -8.13
CA PHE A 7 -4.73 7.72 -8.24
C PHE A 7 -3.90 7.19 -7.08
N SER A 8 -2.89 7.92 -6.62
CA SER A 8 -2.09 7.53 -5.44
C SER A 8 -2.94 7.41 -4.17
N CYS A 9 -3.84 8.37 -3.92
CA CYS A 9 -4.80 8.30 -2.82
C CYS A 9 -5.78 7.13 -2.98
N LEU A 10 -6.23 6.85 -4.20
CA LEU A 10 -7.13 5.74 -4.48
C LEU A 10 -6.46 4.39 -4.20
N MET A 11 -5.18 4.23 -4.57
CA MET A 11 -4.39 3.03 -4.23
C MET A 11 -4.26 2.88 -2.71
N PHE A 12 -3.98 3.96 -1.99
CA PHE A 12 -3.91 3.96 -0.52
C PHE A 12 -5.23 3.50 0.12
N LEU A 13 -6.37 4.09 -0.29
CA LEU A 13 -7.70 3.70 0.18
C LEU A 13 -8.01 2.23 -0.16
N ALA A 14 -7.72 1.81 -1.39
CA ALA A 14 -7.93 0.44 -1.81
C ALA A 14 -7.11 -0.55 -0.96
N SER A 15 -5.88 -0.21 -0.56
CA SER A 15 -5.08 -1.06 0.32
C SER A 15 -5.71 -1.21 1.70
N ILE A 16 -6.25 -0.13 2.26
CA ILE A 16 -6.97 -0.17 3.54
C ILE A 16 -8.17 -1.11 3.42
N PHE A 17 -9.02 -0.92 2.41
CA PHE A 17 -10.19 -1.78 2.21
C PHE A 17 -9.79 -3.24 1.98
N SER A 18 -8.79 -3.51 1.13
CA SER A 18 -8.29 -4.87 0.89
C SER A 18 -7.82 -5.54 2.19
N PHE A 19 -7.11 -4.81 3.06
CA PHE A 19 -6.67 -5.36 4.34
C PHE A 19 -7.86 -5.76 5.24
N PHE A 20 -8.88 -4.91 5.34
CA PHE A 20 -10.06 -5.19 6.15
C PHE A 20 -10.94 -6.32 5.59
N ILE A 21 -10.99 -6.49 4.27
CA ILE A 21 -11.75 -7.56 3.62
C ILE A 21 -11.04 -8.90 3.76
N LEU A 22 -9.72 -8.92 3.61
CA LEU A 22 -8.95 -10.17 3.55
C LEU A 22 -8.48 -10.67 4.91
N ARG A 23 -8.49 -9.84 5.97
CA ARG A 23 -8.15 -10.28 7.33
C ARG A 23 -9.16 -11.30 7.85
N GLY A 24 -8.70 -12.28 8.62
CA GLY A 24 -9.56 -13.30 9.21
C GLY A 24 -8.78 -14.51 9.74
N PRO A 25 -9.45 -15.42 10.46
CA PRO A 25 -8.82 -16.57 11.11
C PRO A 25 -8.18 -17.56 10.12
N ASN A 26 -8.66 -17.62 8.88
CA ASN A 26 -8.10 -18.45 7.81
C ASN A 26 -7.51 -17.60 6.67
N ALA A 27 -7.07 -16.38 6.97
CA ALA A 27 -6.58 -15.46 5.96
C ALA A 27 -5.24 -15.92 5.37
N ASN A 28 -5.13 -15.86 4.04
CA ASN A 28 -3.87 -16.13 3.36
C ASN A 28 -2.94 -14.90 3.45
N LEU A 29 -2.01 -14.94 4.40
CA LEU A 29 -1.04 -13.87 4.62
C LEU A 29 -0.23 -13.53 3.36
N THR A 30 0.17 -14.53 2.56
CA THR A 30 0.91 -14.31 1.31
C THR A 30 0.11 -13.46 0.33
N LEU A 31 -1.19 -13.76 0.19
CA LEU A 31 -2.09 -13.01 -0.67
C LEU A 31 -2.25 -11.57 -0.17
N ILE A 32 -2.47 -11.38 1.14
CA ILE A 32 -2.59 -10.04 1.74
C ILE A 32 -1.33 -9.21 1.48
N ILE A 33 -0.15 -9.76 1.79
CA ILE A 33 1.14 -9.08 1.60
C ILE A 33 1.33 -8.72 0.13
N SER A 34 1.00 -9.63 -0.79
CA SER A 34 1.15 -9.41 -2.23
C SER A 34 0.26 -8.27 -2.72
N ILE A 35 -1.01 -8.24 -2.31
CA ILE A 35 -1.96 -7.19 -2.70
C ILE A 35 -1.55 -5.84 -2.12
N LEU A 36 -1.24 -5.77 -0.83
CA LEU A 36 -0.78 -4.54 -0.18
C LEU A 36 0.50 -4.00 -0.83
N GLY A 37 1.45 -4.88 -1.12
CA GLY A 37 2.70 -4.54 -1.78
C GLY A 37 2.48 -3.96 -3.19
N ILE A 38 1.70 -4.64 -4.02
CA ILE A 38 1.42 -4.21 -5.41
C ILE A 38 0.71 -2.85 -5.43
N LEU A 39 -0.36 -2.69 -4.64
CA LEU A 39 -1.10 -1.41 -4.57
C LEU A 39 -0.23 -0.28 -4.05
N SER A 40 0.57 -0.54 -3.01
CA SER A 40 1.48 0.46 -2.45
C SER A 40 2.54 0.89 -3.45
N LEU A 41 3.16 -0.05 -4.18
CA LEU A 41 4.15 0.27 -5.21
C LEU A 41 3.53 1.08 -6.35
N LEU A 42 2.34 0.71 -6.81
CA LEU A 42 1.56 1.49 -7.79
C LEU A 42 1.26 2.91 -7.26
N GLY A 43 0.84 3.03 -6.00
CA GLY A 43 0.56 4.30 -5.35
C GLY A 43 1.78 5.21 -5.26
N ILE A 44 2.98 4.65 -4.99
CA ILE A 44 4.25 5.38 -5.00
C ILE A 44 4.61 5.83 -6.42
N ILE A 45 4.47 4.96 -7.43
CA ILE A 45 4.73 5.32 -8.84
C ILE A 45 3.84 6.51 -9.25
N PHE A 46 2.54 6.47 -8.91
CA PHE A 46 1.64 7.57 -9.20
C PHE A 46 1.94 8.84 -8.40
N ALA A 47 2.45 8.72 -7.17
CA ALA A 47 2.89 9.87 -6.38
C ALA A 47 4.10 10.55 -7.03
N ILE A 48 5.12 9.79 -7.42
CA ILE A 48 6.35 10.31 -8.05
C ILE A 48 6.04 10.88 -9.44
N ALA A 49 5.11 10.28 -10.19
CA ALA A 49 4.65 10.81 -11.47
C ALA A 49 3.89 12.15 -11.33
N SER A 50 3.51 12.55 -10.12
CA SER A 50 2.96 13.87 -9.86
C SER A 50 4.05 14.93 -9.99
N LYS A 51 3.87 15.85 -10.94
CA LYS A 51 4.81 16.96 -11.22
C LYS A 51 4.98 17.96 -10.07
N ASN A 52 4.25 17.79 -8.97
CA ASN A 52 4.32 18.65 -7.78
C ASN A 52 5.02 17.89 -6.65
N TRP A 53 6.14 18.45 -6.17
CA TRP A 53 6.97 17.88 -5.10
C TRP A 53 6.19 17.57 -3.83
N LEU A 54 5.26 18.44 -3.41
CA LEU A 54 4.46 18.20 -2.21
C LEU A 54 3.59 16.95 -2.34
N PHE A 55 2.97 16.75 -3.50
CA PHE A 55 2.14 15.58 -3.77
C PHE A 55 2.97 14.30 -3.91
N GLY A 56 4.19 14.41 -4.44
CA GLY A 56 5.15 13.30 -4.45
C GLY A 56 5.51 12.84 -3.04
N ILE A 57 5.90 13.77 -2.16
CA ILE A 57 6.27 13.46 -0.78
C ILE A 57 5.09 12.86 -0.01
N VAL A 58 3.92 13.50 -0.06
CA VAL A 58 2.72 13.04 0.67
C VAL A 58 2.25 11.69 0.16
N GLY A 59 2.16 11.51 -1.17
CA GLY A 59 1.71 10.25 -1.76
C GLY A 59 2.68 9.09 -1.48
N THR A 60 3.99 9.34 -1.55
CA THR A 60 5.01 8.34 -1.22
C THR A 60 5.01 8.02 0.27
N ALA A 61 4.84 9.01 1.16
CA ALA A 61 4.75 8.76 2.60
C ALA A 61 3.53 7.91 2.96
N LEU A 62 2.34 8.24 2.42
CA LEU A 62 1.10 7.50 2.66
C LEU A 62 1.21 6.03 2.20
N ASN A 63 1.66 5.82 0.96
CA ASN A 63 1.83 4.46 0.45
C ASN A 63 3.01 3.75 1.15
N GLY A 64 4.08 4.46 1.49
CA GLY A 64 5.20 3.93 2.27
C GLY A 64 4.78 3.32 3.60
N ILE A 65 3.82 3.92 4.31
CA ILE A 65 3.25 3.35 5.54
C ILE A 65 2.61 1.98 5.28
N ILE A 66 1.87 1.83 4.18
CA ILE A 66 1.28 0.53 3.80
C ILE A 66 2.37 -0.49 3.53
N LEU A 67 3.46 -0.09 2.86
CA LEU A 67 4.59 -0.96 2.59
C LEU A 67 5.27 -1.44 3.89
N VAL A 68 5.41 -0.56 4.88
CA VAL A 68 5.92 -0.90 6.22
C VAL A 68 5.00 -1.90 6.92
N VAL A 69 3.68 -1.73 6.82
CA VAL A 69 2.71 -2.71 7.34
C VAL A 69 2.84 -4.06 6.64
N ALA A 70 2.96 -4.06 5.30
CA ALA A 70 3.19 -5.27 4.53
C ALA A 70 4.50 -5.98 4.93
N TYR A 71 5.55 -5.23 5.21
CA TYR A 71 6.82 -5.75 5.71
C TYR A 71 6.66 -6.40 7.09
N PHE A 72 5.95 -5.76 8.02
CA PHE A 72 5.66 -6.38 9.33
C PHE A 72 4.81 -7.65 9.20
N LEU A 73 3.85 -7.70 8.29
CA LEU A 73 3.07 -8.91 8.01
C LEU A 73 3.96 -10.03 7.44
N LEU A 74 4.92 -9.69 6.58
CA LEU A 74 5.89 -10.63 6.04
C LEU A 74 6.80 -11.19 7.14
N LEU A 75 7.29 -10.33 8.05
CA LEU A 75 8.04 -10.77 9.23
C LEU A 75 7.19 -11.66 10.14
N ALA A 76 5.94 -11.28 10.42
CA ALA A 76 5.02 -12.07 11.23
C ALA A 76 4.76 -13.46 10.63
N LYS A 77 4.62 -13.55 9.30
CA LYS A 77 4.54 -14.84 8.60
C LYS A 77 5.81 -15.67 8.73
N GLY A 78 6.98 -15.04 8.69
CA GLY A 78 8.27 -15.72 8.83
C GLY A 78 8.55 -16.22 10.24
N ILE A 79 8.08 -15.49 11.26
CA ILE A 79 8.27 -15.83 12.68
C ILE A 79 7.16 -16.78 13.18
N GLY A 80 5.92 -16.60 12.72
CA GLY A 80 4.77 -17.42 13.09
C GLY A 80 4.61 -18.70 12.25
N GLY A 81 5.69 -19.12 11.57
CA GLY A 81 5.77 -20.39 10.83
C GLY A 81 5.93 -21.59 11.77
#